data_AF-A0A833Y1F7-F1
#
_entry.id   AF-A0A833Y1F7-F1
#
_cell.length_a   1.000
_cell.length_b   1.000
_cell.length_c   1.000
_cell.angle_alpha   90.00
_cell.angle_beta   90.00
_cell.angle_gamma   90.00
#
_symmetry.space_group_name_H-M   'P 1'
#
loop_
_entity.id
_entity.type
_entity.pdbx_description
1 polymer ?
#
loop_
_entity_poly.entity_id
_entity_poly.type
_entity_poly.pdbx_seq_one_letter_code
_entity_poly.pdbx_strand_id
1 'polypeptide(L)'
;MLLFKSEPIRLLLTFLKIAPLVTGYVSESQTLNLKFRGFTEGEMPTTCLKIMIEQRAEYHAGAGIPEIYDASLILESELPLFRRIIWYWKKTLFIWMAMMSFMMQLLFTLVCCRPIIIPKARPRDSSEGSSAAPNGPSAQG
;
A
#
# COMPACT_ATOMS: atom_id res chain seq x y z
N MET A 1 29.44 -0.87 -17.97
CA MET A 1 30.70 -0.60 -18.71
C MET A 1 31.42 0.51 -17.96
N LEU A 2 32.74 0.41 -17.77
CA LEU A 2 33.54 1.47 -17.14
C LEU A 2 33.48 2.76 -17.99
N LEU A 3 33.51 3.92 -17.35
CA LEU A 3 33.55 5.19 -18.09
C LEU A 3 34.96 5.36 -18.64
N PHE A 4 35.09 5.19 -19.95
CA PHE A 4 36.36 5.37 -20.63
C PHE A 4 36.82 6.83 -20.55
N LYS A 5 38.08 7.03 -20.18
CA LYS A 5 38.77 8.32 -20.29
C LYS A 5 39.96 8.14 -21.21
N SER A 6 40.10 9.03 -22.18
CA SER A 6 41.28 9.05 -23.03
C SER A 6 42.52 9.41 -22.22
N GLU A 7 43.69 8.94 -22.67
CA GLU A 7 44.96 9.21 -22.01
C GLU A 7 45.25 10.70 -21.74
N PRO A 8 45.08 11.64 -22.69
CA PRO A 8 45.37 13.04 -22.43
C PRO A 8 44.45 13.63 -21.34
N ILE A 9 43.17 13.23 -21.33
CA ILE A 9 42.22 13.66 -20.30
C ILE A 9 42.60 13.07 -18.95
N ARG A 10 43.05 11.80 -18.91
CA ARG A 10 43.51 11.16 -17.67
C ARG A 10 44.69 11.91 -17.08
N LEU A 11 45.71 12.21 -17.87
CA LEU A 11 46.90 12.94 -17.43
C LEU A 11 46.57 14.34 -16.90
N LEU A 12 45.73 15.09 -17.62
CA LEU A 12 45.29 16.42 -17.17
C LEU A 12 44.57 16.35 -15.82
N LEU A 13 43.69 15.37 -15.65
CA LEU A 13 42.91 15.19 -14.42
C LEU A 13 43.79 14.80 -13.24
N THR A 14 44.80 13.94 -13.47
CA THR A 14 45.81 13.57 -12.47
C THR A 14 46.66 14.78 -12.09
N PHE A 15 47.08 15.60 -13.05
CA PHE A 15 47.84 16.83 -12.78
C PHE A 15 47.06 17.80 -11.90
N LEU A 16 45.76 18.02 -12.19
CA LEU A 16 44.89 18.88 -11.38
C LEU A 16 44.63 18.30 -9.98
N LYS A 17 44.68 16.98 -9.82
CA LYS A 17 44.45 16.28 -8.54
C LYS A 17 45.73 15.96 -7.76
N ILE A 18 46.90 16.42 -8.20
CA ILE A 18 48.19 15.97 -7.64
C ILE A 18 48.31 16.26 -6.13
N ALA A 19 47.89 17.44 -5.68
CA ALA A 19 47.93 17.83 -4.27
C ALA A 19 47.02 16.95 -3.37
N PRO A 20 45.71 16.80 -3.64
CA PRO A 20 44.85 15.91 -2.85
C PRO A 20 45.17 14.42 -3.02
N LEU A 21 45.80 14.03 -4.13
CA LEU A 21 46.22 12.64 -4.39
C LEU A 21 47.43 12.25 -3.53
N VAL A 22 48.48 13.09 -3.49
CA VAL A 22 49.70 12.84 -2.69
C VAL A 22 49.40 12.89 -1.19
N THR A 23 48.46 13.74 -0.78
CA THR A 23 48.02 13.83 0.62
C THR A 23 47.03 12.72 1.03
N GLY A 24 46.61 11.86 0.09
CA GLY A 24 45.76 10.70 0.36
C GLY A 24 44.27 11.02 0.59
N TYR A 25 43.84 12.26 0.37
CA TYR A 25 42.43 12.65 0.50
C TYR A 25 41.55 12.11 -0.65
N VAL A 26 42.15 11.89 -1.82
CA VAL A 26 41.44 11.44 -3.03
C VAL A 26 42.18 10.27 -3.65
N SER A 27 41.44 9.31 -4.20
CA SER A 27 41.97 8.18 -4.99
C SER A 27 41.54 8.29 -6.46
N GLU A 28 42.30 7.69 -7.37
CA GLU A 28 41.95 7.56 -8.79
C GLU A 28 41.03 6.35 -9.07
N SER A 29 40.10 6.06 -8.18
CA SER A 29 39.12 4.97 -8.34
C SER A 29 37.85 5.44 -9.04
N GLN A 30 37.14 4.52 -9.69
CA GLN A 30 35.84 4.76 -10.29
C GLN A 30 34.76 3.93 -9.61
N THR A 31 33.75 4.60 -9.07
CA THR A 31 32.56 3.95 -8.52
C THR A 31 31.53 3.74 -9.62
N LEU A 32 31.14 2.48 -9.86
CA LEU A 32 30.08 2.13 -10.79
C LEU A 32 28.79 1.79 -10.04
N ASN A 33 27.71 2.52 -10.36
CA ASN A 33 26.37 2.23 -9.84
C ASN A 33 25.62 1.35 -10.84
N LEU A 34 25.46 0.06 -10.51
CA LEU A 34 24.70 -0.90 -11.31
C LEU A 34 23.31 -1.09 -10.69
N LYS A 35 22.25 -0.85 -11.47
CA LYS A 35 20.87 -1.07 -11.03
C LYS A 35 20.36 -2.40 -11.57
N PHE A 36 20.20 -3.38 -10.68
CA PHE A 36 19.53 -4.63 -11.00
C PHE A 36 18.02 -4.43 -10.85
N ARG A 37 17.26 -4.67 -11.93
CA ARG A 37 15.79 -4.54 -11.95
C ARG A 37 15.17 -5.81 -12.53
N GLY A 38 13.91 -6.06 -12.20
CA GLY A 38 13.15 -7.18 -12.77
C GLY A 38 13.30 -8.51 -12.03
N PHE A 39 13.88 -8.51 -10.84
CA PHE A 39 13.81 -9.66 -9.95
C PHE A 39 12.50 -9.62 -9.17
N THR A 40 11.61 -10.57 -9.43
CA THR A 40 10.39 -10.77 -8.65
C THR A 40 10.58 -11.95 -7.72
N GLU A 41 10.52 -11.69 -6.42
CA GLU A 41 10.57 -12.70 -5.38
C GLU A 41 9.42 -13.71 -5.58
N GLY A 42 9.75 -15.01 -5.58
CA GLY A 42 8.76 -16.09 -5.66
C GLY A 42 7.99 -16.31 -4.35
N GLU A 43 7.21 -17.41 -4.27
CA GLU A 43 6.54 -17.78 -3.02
C GLU A 43 7.52 -18.16 -1.90
N MET A 44 8.66 -18.73 -2.27
CA MET A 44 9.73 -19.06 -1.34
C MET A 44 10.64 -17.85 -1.13
N PRO A 45 10.97 -17.53 0.13
CA PRO A 45 11.85 -16.40 0.43
C PRO A 45 13.29 -16.68 -0.03
N THR A 46 13.89 -15.69 -0.69
CA THR A 46 15.28 -15.62 -1.09
C THR A 46 16.13 -15.26 0.12
N THR A 47 16.97 -16.20 0.55
CA THR A 47 17.83 -16.01 1.72
C THR A 47 19.14 -15.29 1.41
N CYS A 48 19.65 -15.43 0.18
CA CYS A 48 20.93 -14.87 -0.21
C CYS A 48 20.96 -14.41 -1.66
N LEU A 49 21.75 -13.37 -1.93
CA LEU A 49 22.02 -12.87 -3.25
C LEU A 49 23.48 -13.17 -3.60
N LYS A 50 23.69 -13.96 -4.65
CA LYS A 50 25.02 -14.22 -5.20
C LYS A 50 25.24 -13.35 -6.41
N ILE A 51 26.22 -12.45 -6.34
CA ILE A 51 26.64 -11.62 -7.48
C ILE A 51 27.96 -12.18 -7.99
N MET A 52 28.01 -12.43 -9.29
CA MET A 52 29.22 -12.84 -9.99
C MET A 52 29.56 -11.78 -11.03
N ILE A 53 30.83 -11.42 -11.09
CA ILE A 53 31.37 -10.50 -12.09
C ILE A 53 32.17 -11.35 -13.06
N GLU A 54 31.69 -11.44 -14.30
CA GLU A 54 32.37 -12.17 -15.35
C GLU A 54 33.24 -11.24 -16.19
N GLN A 55 34.33 -11.80 -16.70
CA GLN A 55 35.22 -11.10 -17.60
C GLN A 55 34.56 -10.86 -18.95
N ARG A 56 34.84 -9.72 -19.58
CA ARG A 56 34.34 -9.42 -20.93
C ARG A 56 34.90 -10.44 -21.93
N ALA A 57 34.05 -10.94 -22.83
CA ALA A 57 34.38 -11.98 -23.80
C ALA A 57 35.58 -11.68 -24.73
N GLU A 58 36.02 -10.43 -24.81
CA GLU A 58 37.17 -9.99 -25.60
C GLU A 58 38.53 -10.38 -24.98
N TYR A 59 38.55 -10.66 -23.68
CA TYR A 59 39.78 -11.04 -22.98
C TYR A 59 39.92 -12.56 -22.88
N HIS A 60 41.12 -13.08 -23.13
CA HIS A 60 41.43 -14.50 -22.99
C HIS A 60 41.23 -14.99 -21.55
N ALA A 61 40.78 -16.24 -21.42
CA ALA A 61 40.59 -16.88 -20.13
C ALA A 61 41.90 -16.85 -19.33
N GLY A 62 41.93 -16.07 -18.24
CA GLY A 62 43.13 -15.88 -17.41
C GLY A 62 43.79 -14.51 -17.51
N ALA A 63 43.27 -13.56 -18.31
CA ALA A 63 43.80 -12.19 -18.39
C ALA A 63 43.50 -11.31 -17.14
N GLY A 64 43.26 -11.94 -15.98
CA GLY A 64 43.06 -11.28 -14.70
C GLY A 64 41.60 -11.00 -14.36
N ILE A 65 41.32 -11.01 -13.05
CA ILE A 65 40.05 -10.56 -12.46
C ILE A 65 40.08 -9.02 -12.45
N PRO A 66 38.97 -8.33 -12.75
CA PRO A 66 38.92 -6.87 -12.62
C PRO A 66 39.31 -6.45 -11.19
N GLU A 67 40.20 -5.47 -11.07
CA GLU A 67 40.57 -4.90 -9.77
C GLU A 67 39.37 -4.18 -9.15
N ILE A 68 38.92 -4.66 -7.99
CA ILE A 68 37.81 -4.09 -7.23
C ILE A 68 38.33 -3.85 -5.82
N TYR A 69 38.29 -2.60 -5.39
CA TYR A 69 38.74 -2.18 -4.06
C TYR A 69 37.61 -2.24 -3.03
N ASP A 70 36.39 -1.93 -3.46
CA ASP A 70 35.20 -1.93 -2.61
C ASP A 70 33.95 -2.25 -3.45
N ALA A 71 32.97 -2.89 -2.81
CA ALA A 71 31.69 -3.23 -3.40
C ALA A 71 30.60 -3.08 -2.34
N SER A 72 29.61 -2.25 -2.64
CA SER A 72 28.42 -2.08 -1.82
C SER A 72 27.17 -2.49 -2.60
N LEU A 73 26.22 -3.10 -1.90
CA LEU A 73 24.93 -3.49 -2.45
C LEU A 73 23.82 -2.86 -1.63
N ILE A 74 22.94 -2.11 -2.31
CA ILE A 74 21.74 -1.55 -1.73
C ILE A 74 20.56 -2.35 -2.28
N LEU A 75 19.92 -3.12 -1.40
CA LEU A 75 18.73 -3.90 -1.76
C LEU A 75 17.48 -3.08 -1.47
N GLU A 76 16.94 -2.46 -2.52
CA GLU A 76 15.62 -1.85 -2.48
C GLU A 76 14.58 -2.93 -2.79
N SER A 77 13.95 -3.45 -1.74
CA SER A 77 12.77 -4.31 -1.91
C SER A 77 11.52 -3.45 -1.87
N GLU A 78 10.78 -3.44 -2.98
CA GLU A 78 9.35 -3.14 -2.93
C GLU A 78 8.66 -4.31 -2.22
N LEU A 79 8.84 -4.40 -0.90
CA LEU A 79 7.96 -5.23 -0.10
C LEU A 79 6.54 -4.80 -0.44
N PRO A 80 5.57 -5.73 -0.58
CA PRO A 80 4.19 -5.33 -0.72
C PRO A 80 3.80 -4.67 0.60
N LEU A 81 3.99 -3.34 0.69
CA LEU A 81 3.68 -2.53 1.86
C LEU A 81 2.25 -2.79 2.26
N PHE A 82 1.38 -2.97 1.26
CA PHE A 82 0.01 -3.43 1.42
C PHE A 82 -0.11 -4.74 2.20
N ARG A 83 0.72 -5.75 1.95
CA ARG A 83 0.67 -7.03 2.69
C ARG A 83 1.03 -6.84 4.17
N ARG A 84 2.02 -6.00 4.46
CA ARG A 84 2.40 -5.63 5.84
C ARG A 84 1.32 -4.78 6.52
N ILE A 85 0.77 -3.80 5.81
CA ILE A 85 -0.32 -2.93 6.27
C ILE A 85 -1.55 -3.79 6.55
N ILE A 86 -1.99 -4.65 5.63
CA ILE A 86 -3.12 -5.58 5.82
C ILE A 86 -2.88 -6.48 7.03
N TRP A 87 -1.65 -6.96 7.24
CA TRP A 87 -1.34 -7.81 8.39
C TRP A 87 -1.46 -7.06 9.72
N TYR A 88 -0.91 -5.84 9.82
CA TYR A 88 -1.09 -4.99 10.99
C TYR A 88 -2.55 -4.54 11.18
N TRP A 89 -3.25 -4.26 10.08
CA TRP A 89 -4.62 -3.77 10.08
C TRP A 89 -5.65 -4.88 10.20
N LYS A 90 -5.27 -6.15 10.19
CA LYS A 90 -6.21 -7.29 10.24
C LYS A 90 -7.19 -7.19 11.41
N LYS A 91 -6.72 -6.75 12.58
CA LYS A 91 -7.56 -6.58 13.78
C LYS A 91 -8.46 -5.35 13.65
N THR A 92 -7.92 -4.22 13.18
CA THR A 92 -8.68 -2.98 12.98
C THR A 92 -9.75 -3.13 11.92
N LEU A 93 -9.45 -3.80 10.79
CA LEU A 93 -10.41 -4.14 9.74
C LEU A 93 -11.54 -5.02 10.27
N PHE A 94 -11.22 -6.02 11.09
CA PHE A 94 -12.24 -6.89 11.67
C PHE A 94 -13.19 -6.12 12.60
N ILE A 95 -12.64 -5.29 13.50
CA ILE A 95 -13.43 -4.43 14.40
C ILE A 95 -14.26 -3.43 13.58
N TRP A 96 -13.66 -2.81 12.56
CA TRP A 96 -14.33 -1.85 11.70
C TRP A 96 -15.49 -2.47 10.94
N MET A 97 -15.28 -3.65 10.33
CA MET A 97 -16.33 -4.41 9.65
C MET A 97 -17.47 -4.79 10.61
N ALA A 98 -17.14 -5.20 11.84
CA ALA A 98 -18.14 -5.50 12.86
C ALA A 98 -18.94 -4.24 13.25
N MET A 99 -18.28 -3.11 13.49
CA MET A 99 -18.94 -1.84 13.82
C MET A 99 -19.86 -1.37 12.69
N MET A 100 -19.39 -1.42 11.43
CA MET A 100 -20.22 -1.06 10.28
C MET A 100 -21.43 -2.00 10.13
N SER A 101 -21.23 -3.31 10.32
CA SER A 101 -22.33 -4.28 10.28
C SER A 101 -23.37 -4.02 11.37
N PHE A 102 -22.93 -3.68 12.58
CA PHE A 102 -23.81 -3.34 13.70
C PHE A 102 -24.60 -2.06 13.42
N MET A 103 -23.94 -1.02 12.90
CA MET A 103 -24.61 0.25 12.56
C MET A 103 -25.65 0.06 11.44
N MET A 104 -25.36 -0.76 10.43
CA MET A 104 -26.31 -1.09 9.37
C MET A 104 -27.51 -1.87 9.91
N GLN A 105 -27.28 -2.85 10.79
CA GLN A 105 -28.34 -3.60 11.46
C GLN A 105 -29.22 -2.67 12.31
N LEU A 106 -28.61 -1.75 13.07
CA LEU A 106 -29.31 -0.77 13.89
C LEU A 106 -30.14 0.18 13.03
N LEU A 107 -29.58 0.71 11.94
CA LEU A 107 -30.31 1.55 11.00
C LEU A 107 -31.49 0.81 10.37
N PHE A 108 -31.29 -0.45 9.95
CA PHE A 108 -32.34 -1.29 9.37
C PHE A 108 -33.47 -1.53 10.37
N THR A 109 -33.14 -1.93 11.61
CA THR A 109 -34.16 -2.08 12.66
C THR A 109 -34.86 -0.76 12.97
N LEU A 110 -34.15 0.37 13.01
CA LEU A 110 -34.77 1.67 13.22
C LEU A 110 -35.77 1.97 12.09
N VAL A 111 -35.39 1.78 10.82
CA VAL A 111 -36.25 2.09 9.66
C VAL A 111 -37.44 1.11 9.55
N CYS A 112 -37.20 -0.20 9.68
CA CYS A 112 -38.24 -1.23 9.57
C CYS A 112 -39.13 -1.31 10.81
N CYS A 113 -38.63 -0.99 12.00
CA CYS A 113 -39.37 -1.01 13.26
C CYS A 113 -39.85 0.37 13.72
N ARG A 114 -39.65 1.46 12.96
CA ARG A 114 -40.30 2.77 13.21
C ARG A 114 -41.81 2.69 13.48
N PRO A 115 -42.62 1.87 12.78
CA PRO A 115 -44.04 1.74 13.09
C PRO A 115 -44.32 0.91 14.37
N ILE A 116 -43.32 0.22 14.93
CA ILE A 116 -43.44 -0.61 16.14
C ILE A 116 -42.92 0.12 17.39
N ILE A 117 -41.91 0.98 17.25
CA ILE A 117 -41.26 1.69 18.38
C ILE A 117 -42.02 2.97 18.79
N ILE A 118 -42.76 3.60 17.88
CA ILE A 118 -43.62 4.74 18.20
C ILE A 118 -45.07 4.23 18.30
N PRO A 119 -45.61 3.96 19.50
CA PRO A 119 -47.02 3.64 19.64
C PRO A 119 -47.80 4.88 19.20
N LYS A 120 -48.47 4.74 18.06
CA LYS A 120 -49.39 5.73 17.51
C LYS A 120 -50.39 6.08 18.61
N ALA A 121 -50.23 7.26 19.22
CA ALA A 121 -51.24 7.83 20.11
C ALA A 121 -52.51 7.98 19.27
N ARG A 122 -53.43 7.03 19.46
CA ARG A 122 -54.72 6.95 18.77
C ARG A 122 -55.53 8.19 19.18
N PRO A 123 -55.86 9.13 18.29
CA PRO A 123 -56.98 10.02 18.57
C PRO A 123 -58.20 9.12 18.61
N ARG A 124 -58.91 9.15 19.74
CA ARG A 124 -60.17 8.44 19.94
C ARG A 124 -61.21 9.10 19.04
N ASP A 125 -61.50 8.48 17.90
CA ASP A 125 -62.67 8.80 17.10
C ASP A 125 -63.93 8.52 17.95
N SER A 126 -64.49 9.56 18.54
CA SER A 126 -65.84 9.53 19.10
C SER A 126 -66.83 9.66 17.94
N SER A 127 -67.21 8.52 17.36
CA SER A 127 -68.40 8.41 16.53
C SER A 127 -69.40 7.52 17.28
N GLU A 128 -70.18 8.14 18.17
CA GLU A 128 -71.41 7.55 18.67
C GLU A 128 -72.54 8.02 17.74
N GLY A 129 -73.01 7.09 16.92
CA GLY A 129 -74.25 7.23 16.20
C GLY A 129 -75.44 7.05 17.14
N SER A 130 -76.44 7.91 16.98
CA SER A 130 -77.82 7.54 17.28
C SER A 130 -78.75 8.30 16.33
N SER A 131 -78.86 7.76 15.12
CA SER A 131 -79.91 8.07 14.17
C SER A 131 -81.09 7.14 14.46
N ALA A 132 -82.06 7.63 15.24
CA ALA A 132 -83.38 7.03 15.37
C ALA A 132 -84.36 7.73 14.42
N ALA A 133 -84.94 6.98 13.49
CA ALA A 133 -86.11 7.30 12.66
C ALA A 133 -87.02 6.05 12.66
N PRO A 134 -88.32 6.07 12.27
CA PRO A 134 -89.08 7.09 11.52
C PRO A 134 -90.56 7.31 12.03
N ASN A 135 -91.36 8.01 11.20
CA ASN A 135 -92.65 8.70 11.44
C ASN A 135 -93.97 7.86 11.56
N GLY A 136 -94.91 8.35 12.40
CA GLY A 136 -96.42 8.40 12.28
C GLY A 136 -97.27 7.11 12.23
N PRO A 137 -98.63 7.13 12.43
CA PRO A 137 -99.60 8.24 12.63
C PRO A 137 -100.60 8.06 13.84
N SER A 138 -101.58 8.96 13.92
CA SER A 138 -102.68 9.21 14.89
C SER A 138 -103.82 8.18 15.03
N ALA A 139 -104.43 8.03 16.22
CA ALA A 139 -105.88 8.23 16.52
C ALA A 139 -106.43 7.49 17.80
N GLN A 140 -107.44 8.13 18.42
CA GLN A 140 -108.51 7.64 19.34
C GLN A 140 -108.34 7.81 20.86
N GLY A 141 -109.34 8.50 21.45
CA GLY A 141 -109.58 8.72 22.88
C GLY A 141 -110.30 10.04 23.13
#